data_AF-A0A1E4IBC4-F1
#
_entry.id   AF-A0A1E4IBC4-F1
#
_cell.length_a   1.000
_cell.length_b   1.000
_cell.length_c   1.000
_cell.angle_alpha   90.00
_cell.angle_beta   90.00
_cell.angle_gamma   90.00
#
_symmetry.space_group_name_H-M   'P 1'
#
loop_
_entity.id
_entity.type
_entity.pdbx_description
1 polymer ?
#
loop_
_entity_poly.entity_id
_entity_poly.type
_entity_poly.pdbx_seq_one_letter_code
_entity_poly.pdbx_strand_id
1 'polypeptide(L)'
;MTETSPSAPEPAGPAPRIRIDGPDREAAETSLVLGHSRFPASDDALHVAADLARRLHADLHVVHGVDLFDYPIDPDLPDWEQRARHALEQQRQRVEMALADSPASWTYHAGRGDPAELVIAVAEETDALMIILGSRGEGLGAAVERLLSGSVSRAVMRHQHRPVLVVPTAETTDRHEDVTMRDR
;
A
#
# COMPACT_ATOMS: atom_id res chain seq x y z
N MET A 1 -30.22 -40.97 -15.63
CA MET A 1 -29.58 -39.75 -16.16
C MET A 1 -29.00 -39.01 -14.98
N THR A 2 -27.69 -39.12 -14.76
CA THR A 2 -26.98 -38.38 -13.71
C THR A 2 -26.65 -36.99 -14.24
N GLU A 3 -27.33 -35.97 -13.73
CA GLU A 3 -26.98 -34.58 -13.98
C GLU A 3 -25.63 -34.28 -13.31
N THR A 4 -24.64 -33.98 -14.13
CA THR A 4 -23.35 -33.45 -13.70
C THR A 4 -23.56 -31.98 -13.33
N SER A 5 -23.54 -31.67 -12.03
CA SER A 5 -23.43 -30.29 -11.55
C SER A 5 -22.21 -29.61 -12.18
N PRO A 6 -22.31 -28.36 -12.65
CA PRO A 6 -21.16 -27.61 -13.14
C PRO A 6 -20.19 -27.36 -11.99
N SER A 7 -18.94 -27.77 -12.19
CA SER A 7 -17.81 -27.50 -11.30
C SER A 7 -17.69 -25.99 -11.07
N ALA A 8 -17.54 -25.58 -9.81
CA ALA A 8 -17.24 -24.20 -9.46
C ALA A 8 -15.97 -23.73 -10.21
N PRO A 9 -15.91 -22.44 -10.64
CA PRO A 9 -14.69 -21.92 -11.24
C PRO A 9 -13.55 -22.05 -10.22
N GLU A 10 -12.43 -22.63 -10.66
CA GLU A 10 -11.22 -22.67 -9.86
C GLU A 10 -10.84 -21.24 -9.45
N PRO A 11 -10.33 -21.03 -8.22
CA PRO A 11 -9.90 -19.71 -7.80
C PRO A 11 -8.85 -19.23 -8.80
N ALA A 12 -9.13 -18.10 -9.44
CA ALA A 12 -8.16 -17.45 -10.31
C ALA A 12 -6.87 -17.27 -9.49
N GLY A 13 -5.75 -17.77 -10.01
CA GLY A 13 -4.44 -17.53 -9.40
C GLY A 13 -4.23 -16.03 -9.18
N PRO A 14 -3.32 -15.63 -8.28
CA PRO A 14 -3.15 -14.22 -7.91
C PRO A 14 -2.97 -13.37 -9.17
N ALA A 15 -3.69 -12.25 -9.23
CA ALA A 15 -3.64 -11.36 -10.38
C ALA A 15 -2.17 -11.01 -10.71
N PRO A 16 -1.78 -10.95 -11.99
CA PRO A 16 -0.40 -10.68 -12.37
C PRO A 16 0.05 -9.35 -11.75
N ARG A 17 1.16 -9.42 -11.01
CA ARG A 17 1.78 -8.28 -10.33
C ARG A 17 3.17 -8.00 -10.88
N ILE A 18 3.47 -6.73 -11.04
CA ILE A 18 4.81 -6.23 -11.30
C ILE A 18 5.57 -6.30 -9.98
N ARG A 19 6.73 -6.95 -10.00
CA ARG A 19 7.68 -6.99 -8.88
C ARG A 19 8.96 -6.27 -9.30
N ILE A 20 9.41 -5.35 -8.46
CA ILE A 20 10.66 -4.62 -8.65
C ILE A 20 11.43 -4.71 -7.35
N ASP A 21 12.58 -5.36 -7.41
CA ASP A 21 13.48 -5.45 -6.27
C ASP A 21 14.24 -4.12 -6.12
N GLY A 22 14.32 -3.66 -4.88
CA GLY A 22 15.18 -2.56 -4.50
C GLY A 22 16.65 -3.01 -4.46
N PRO A 23 17.55 -2.16 -3.93
CA PRO A 23 18.93 -2.57 -3.75
C PRO A 23 19.01 -3.78 -2.81
N ASP A 24 19.83 -4.78 -3.16
CA ASP A 24 20.18 -5.88 -2.27
C ASP A 24 20.93 -5.32 -1.06
N ARG A 25 20.38 -5.52 0.14
CA ARG A 25 20.97 -5.10 1.42
C ARG A 25 21.28 -6.34 2.28
N GLU A 26 21.73 -6.13 3.52
CA GLU A 26 22.01 -7.23 4.46
C GLU A 26 20.84 -8.22 4.55
N ALA A 27 21.16 -9.51 4.74
CA ALA A 27 20.15 -10.57 4.79
C ALA A 27 19.13 -10.31 5.90
N ALA A 28 17.85 -10.23 5.52
CA ALA A 28 16.77 -10.04 6.45
C ALA A 28 16.44 -11.32 7.23
N GLU A 29 16.03 -11.16 8.49
CA GLU A 29 15.57 -12.23 9.37
C GLU A 29 14.06 -12.50 9.23
N THR A 30 13.31 -11.53 8.68
CA THR A 30 11.86 -11.59 8.53
C THR A 30 11.36 -10.68 7.41
N SER A 31 10.08 -10.74 7.08
CA SER A 31 9.45 -9.84 6.11
C SER A 31 8.36 -8.97 6.75
N LEU A 32 8.23 -7.72 6.28
CA LEU A 32 7.12 -6.81 6.59
C LEU A 32 6.38 -6.47 5.29
N VAL A 33 5.06 -6.33 5.35
CA VAL A 33 4.26 -5.90 4.20
C VAL A 33 3.61 -4.56 4.49
N LEU A 34 3.79 -3.58 3.61
CA LEU A 34 3.14 -2.28 3.67
C LEU A 34 2.11 -2.15 2.54
N GLY A 35 0.85 -1.87 2.86
CA GLY A 35 -0.10 -1.36 1.88
C GLY A 35 0.13 0.12 1.62
N HIS A 36 0.39 0.50 0.37
CA HIS A 36 0.70 1.87 -0.05
C HIS A 36 -0.26 2.34 -1.15
N SER A 37 -0.67 3.60 -1.09
CA SER A 37 -1.57 4.22 -2.08
C SER A 37 -0.94 5.46 -2.71
N ARG A 38 -1.57 5.99 -3.78
CA ARG A 38 -1.10 7.22 -4.45
C ARG A 38 -1.23 8.48 -3.58
N PHE A 39 -1.95 8.39 -2.46
CA PHE A 39 -2.22 9.54 -1.61
C PHE A 39 -1.00 9.85 -0.73
N PRO A 40 -0.58 11.13 -0.63
CA PRO A 40 0.55 11.53 0.21
C PRO A 40 0.42 11.08 1.68
N ALA A 41 -0.81 10.93 2.16
CA ALA A 41 -1.13 10.42 3.50
C ALA A 41 -0.55 9.01 3.78
N SER A 42 -0.24 8.23 2.74
CA SER A 42 0.39 6.91 2.86
C SER A 42 1.91 6.97 3.09
N ASP A 43 2.53 8.15 3.00
CA ASP A 43 3.97 8.32 3.18
C ASP A 43 4.35 8.18 4.66
N ASP A 44 3.50 8.58 5.60
CA ASP A 44 3.74 8.38 7.04
C ASP A 44 3.85 6.89 7.37
N ALA A 45 2.98 6.06 6.79
CA ALA A 45 3.05 4.61 6.93
C ALA A 45 4.31 4.02 6.30
N LEU A 46 4.78 4.59 5.19
CA LEU A 46 6.04 4.18 4.56
C LEU A 46 7.24 4.48 5.45
N HIS A 47 7.32 5.65 6.06
CA HIS A 47 8.39 6.00 6.99
C HIS A 47 8.40 5.11 8.23
N VAL A 48 7.21 4.84 8.82
CA VAL A 48 7.09 3.93 9.96
C VAL A 48 7.50 2.51 9.58
N ALA A 49 7.07 2.02 8.41
CA ALA A 49 7.43 0.71 7.91
C ALA A 49 8.95 0.58 7.67
N ALA A 50 9.58 1.62 7.13
CA ALA A 50 11.03 1.65 6.92
C ALA A 50 11.82 1.62 8.24
N ASP A 51 11.41 2.39 9.26
CA ASP A 51 12.06 2.36 10.57
C ASP A 51 11.88 1.01 11.26
N LEU A 52 10.70 0.41 11.17
CA LEU A 52 10.44 -0.95 11.68
C LEU A 52 11.27 -2.00 10.95
N ALA A 53 11.33 -1.94 9.62
CA ALA A 53 12.12 -2.85 8.81
C ALA A 53 13.59 -2.82 9.22
N ARG A 54 14.15 -1.62 9.42
CA ARG A 54 15.51 -1.45 9.92
C ARG A 54 15.70 -2.06 11.32
N ARG A 55 14.78 -1.82 12.25
CA ARG A 55 14.91 -2.29 13.65
C ARG A 55 14.70 -3.79 13.82
N LEU A 56 13.91 -4.38 12.93
CA LEU A 56 13.57 -5.80 12.95
C LEU A 56 14.41 -6.61 11.96
N HIS A 57 15.40 -5.98 11.31
CA HIS A 57 16.20 -6.59 10.23
C HIS A 57 15.30 -7.28 9.19
N ALA A 58 14.27 -6.56 8.73
CA ALA A 58 13.24 -7.12 7.87
C ALA A 58 13.31 -6.62 6.43
N ASP A 59 12.97 -7.50 5.48
CA ASP A 59 12.68 -7.15 4.10
C ASP A 59 11.33 -6.42 4.04
N LEU A 60 11.33 -5.21 3.49
CA LEU A 60 10.11 -4.42 3.35
C LEU A 60 9.45 -4.64 1.99
N HIS A 61 8.30 -5.27 1.96
CA HIS A 61 7.49 -5.41 0.76
C HIS A 61 6.42 -4.31 0.69
N VAL A 62 6.60 -3.36 -0.22
CA VAL A 62 5.64 -2.27 -0.48
C VAL A 62 4.65 -2.73 -1.54
N VAL A 63 3.38 -2.83 -1.18
CA VAL A 63 2.30 -3.33 -2.05
C VAL A 63 1.37 -2.19 -2.42
N HIS A 64 1.22 -1.96 -3.71
CA HIS A 64 0.35 -0.95 -4.29
C HIS A 64 -0.75 -1.63 -5.11
N GLY A 65 -2.01 -1.45 -4.67
CA GLY A 65 -3.17 -1.85 -5.44
C GLY A 65 -3.49 -0.80 -6.50
N VAL A 66 -3.57 -1.21 -7.77
CA VAL A 66 -4.04 -0.37 -8.87
C VAL A 66 -5.51 -0.69 -9.09
N ASP A 67 -6.38 0.15 -8.55
CA ASP A 67 -7.81 0.14 -8.89
C ASP A 67 -8.14 1.29 -9.86
N LEU A 68 -9.23 1.14 -10.63
CA LEU A 68 -9.80 2.15 -11.53
C LEU A 68 -10.10 3.48 -10.80
N PHE A 69 -10.29 3.45 -9.48
CA PHE A 69 -10.43 4.66 -8.66
C PHE A 69 -9.09 5.36 -8.42
N ASP A 70 -7.99 4.61 -8.31
CA ASP A 70 -6.64 5.14 -8.09
C ASP A 70 -5.99 5.64 -9.39
N TYR A 71 -6.47 5.17 -10.53
CA TYR A 71 -6.10 5.71 -11.81
C TYR A 71 -7.34 5.66 -12.69
N PRO A 72 -8.15 6.74 -12.76
CA PRO A 72 -9.30 6.84 -13.66
C PRO A 72 -8.80 6.96 -15.10
N ILE A 73 -8.20 5.87 -15.55
CA ILE A 73 -7.64 5.67 -16.86
C ILE A 73 -8.69 4.87 -17.59
N ASP A 74 -9.42 5.55 -18.47
CA ASP A 74 -10.40 4.93 -19.34
C ASP A 74 -9.69 3.90 -20.23
N PRO A 75 -9.97 2.59 -20.09
CA PRO A 75 -9.32 1.54 -20.86
C PRO A 75 -9.65 1.59 -22.36
N ASP A 76 -10.66 2.38 -22.75
CA ASP A 76 -11.04 2.57 -24.16
C ASP A 76 -10.21 3.68 -24.85
N LEU A 77 -9.37 4.43 -24.11
CA LEU A 77 -8.51 5.47 -24.68
C LEU A 77 -7.20 4.91 -25.25
N PRO A 78 -6.75 5.29 -26.45
CA PRO A 78 -5.55 4.71 -27.09
C PRO A 78 -4.24 4.75 -26.27
N ASP A 79 -4.12 5.67 -25.31
CA ASP A 79 -2.94 5.90 -24.49
C ASP A 79 -3.06 5.37 -23.05
N TRP A 80 -4.14 4.65 -22.74
CA TRP A 80 -4.47 4.18 -21.39
C TRP A 80 -3.32 3.37 -20.75
N GLU A 81 -2.73 2.44 -21.50
CA GLU A 81 -1.65 1.58 -21.04
C GLU A 81 -0.37 2.37 -20.73
N GLN A 82 -0.09 3.43 -21.52
CA GLN A 82 1.07 4.28 -21.30
C GLN A 82 0.90 5.18 -20.08
N ARG A 83 -0.32 5.70 -19.86
CA ARG A 83 -0.66 6.48 -18.65
C ARG A 83 -0.57 5.61 -17.40
N ALA A 84 -1.08 4.38 -17.43
CA ALA A 84 -1.00 3.43 -16.32
C ALA A 84 0.46 3.09 -15.96
N ARG A 85 1.33 2.90 -16.95
CA ARG A 85 2.76 2.68 -16.71
C ARG A 85 3.44 3.91 -16.11
N HIS A 86 3.15 5.10 -16.63
CA HIS A 86 3.74 6.33 -16.11
C HIS A 86 3.32 6.60 -14.65
N ALA A 87 2.04 6.37 -14.36
CA ALA A 87 1.47 6.40 -13.03
C ALA A 87 2.20 5.47 -12.03
N LEU A 88 2.36 4.20 -12.40
CA LEU A 88 3.07 3.22 -11.60
C LEU A 88 4.54 3.60 -11.38
N GLU A 89 5.20 4.07 -12.43
CA GLU A 89 6.59 4.52 -12.38
C GLU A 89 6.76 5.71 -11.43
N GLN A 90 5.82 6.68 -11.44
CA GLN A 90 5.84 7.79 -10.49
C GLN A 90 5.70 7.31 -9.04
N GLN A 91 4.83 6.34 -8.76
CA GLN A 91 4.69 5.80 -7.40
C GLN A 91 5.92 5.02 -6.98
N ARG A 92 6.49 4.22 -7.87
CA ARG A 92 7.76 3.52 -7.65
C ARG A 92 8.88 4.51 -7.28
N GLN A 93 9.02 5.60 -8.04
CA GLN A 93 10.02 6.63 -7.78
C GLN A 93 9.81 7.32 -6.44
N ARG A 94 8.55 7.54 -6.01
CA ARG A 94 8.26 8.08 -4.67
C ARG A 94 8.74 7.13 -3.56
N VAL A 95 8.45 5.83 -3.69
CA VAL A 95 8.92 4.82 -2.73
C VAL A 95 10.44 4.74 -2.71
N GLU A 96 11.08 4.72 -3.89
CA GLU A 96 12.54 4.71 -4.02
C GLU A 96 13.17 5.92 -3.35
N MET A 97 12.61 7.12 -3.56
CA MET A 97 13.11 8.36 -2.99
C MET A 97 12.90 8.41 -1.46
N ALA A 98 11.78 7.92 -0.95
CA ALA A 98 11.51 7.85 0.49
C ALA A 98 12.38 6.79 1.20
N LEU A 99 12.80 5.74 0.50
CA LEU A 99 13.63 4.66 1.03
C LEU A 99 15.12 4.82 0.70
N ALA A 100 15.53 5.90 0.04
CA ALA A 100 16.91 6.10 -0.43
C ALA A 100 17.95 5.94 0.70
N ASP A 101 17.64 6.48 1.88
CA ASP A 101 18.52 6.44 3.06
C ASP A 101 18.20 5.28 4.03
N SER A 102 17.14 4.50 3.76
CA SER A 102 16.81 3.33 4.59
C SER A 102 17.86 2.26 4.39
N PRO A 103 18.47 1.65 5.42
CA PRO A 103 19.42 0.55 5.29
C PRO A 103 18.78 -0.80 4.93
N ALA A 104 17.46 -0.95 5.09
CA ALA A 104 16.73 -2.19 4.83
C ALA A 104 16.54 -2.46 3.33
N SER A 105 16.54 -3.73 2.95
CA SER A 105 16.11 -4.22 1.64
C SER A 105 14.61 -4.03 1.47
N TRP A 106 14.19 -3.78 0.24
CA TRP A 106 12.78 -3.60 -0.08
C TRP A 106 12.42 -4.15 -1.45
N THR A 107 11.15 -4.48 -1.62
CA THR A 107 10.57 -4.88 -2.91
C THR A 107 9.29 -4.11 -3.12
N TYR A 108 9.11 -3.55 -4.31
CA TYR A 108 7.86 -2.93 -4.74
C TYR A 108 7.00 -3.90 -5.54
N HIS A 109 5.74 -4.04 -5.14
CA HIS A 109 4.73 -4.87 -5.80
C HIS A 109 3.59 -3.98 -6.27
N ALA A 110 3.22 -4.08 -7.54
CA ALA A 110 2.05 -3.40 -8.09
C ALA A 110 1.17 -4.39 -8.87
N GLY A 111 -0.11 -4.47 -8.51
CA GLY A 111 -1.06 -5.39 -9.14
C GLY A 111 -2.39 -4.70 -9.43
N ARG A 112 -3.13 -5.21 -10.41
CA ARG A 112 -4.53 -4.84 -10.63
C ARG A 112 -5.43 -5.69 -9.72
N GLY A 113 -6.50 -5.10 -9.19
CA GLY A 113 -7.49 -5.80 -8.38
C GLY A 113 -7.67 -5.20 -7.00
N ASP A 114 -8.33 -5.95 -6.11
CA ASP A 114 -8.61 -5.51 -4.76
C ASP A 114 -7.30 -5.33 -3.96
N PRO A 115 -7.03 -4.13 -3.39
CA PRO A 115 -5.79 -3.89 -2.65
C PRO A 115 -5.64 -4.77 -1.41
N ALA A 116 -6.74 -5.17 -0.75
CA ALA A 116 -6.66 -6.04 0.42
C ALA A 116 -6.22 -7.44 0.03
N GLU A 117 -6.79 -8.00 -1.04
CA GLU A 117 -6.37 -9.30 -1.59
C GLU A 117 -4.89 -9.30 -1.99
N LEU A 118 -4.42 -8.24 -2.65
CA LEU A 118 -3.01 -8.11 -3.04
C LEU A 118 -2.08 -8.06 -1.82
N VAL A 119 -2.43 -7.28 -0.80
CA VAL A 119 -1.66 -7.19 0.44
C VAL A 119 -1.63 -8.54 1.18
N ILE A 120 -2.76 -9.23 1.26
CA ILE A 120 -2.85 -10.56 1.89
C ILE A 120 -2.00 -11.57 1.12
N ALA A 121 -2.11 -11.60 -0.21
CA ALA A 121 -1.36 -12.53 -1.05
C ALA A 121 0.16 -12.34 -0.90
N VAL A 122 0.65 -11.09 -0.95
CA VAL A 122 2.08 -10.82 -0.75
C VAL A 122 2.50 -11.20 0.68
N ALA A 123 1.68 -10.93 1.69
CA ALA A 123 1.99 -11.33 3.06
C ALA A 123 2.08 -12.86 3.23
N GLU A 124 1.23 -13.62 2.54
CA GLU A 124 1.27 -15.09 2.55
C GLU A 124 2.53 -15.62 1.86
N GLU A 125 2.88 -15.08 0.71
CA GLU A 125 4.02 -15.52 -0.08
C GLU A 125 5.38 -15.23 0.56
N THR A 126 5.48 -14.14 1.32
CA THR A 126 6.73 -13.72 1.99
C THR A 126 6.80 -14.15 3.44
N ASP A 127 5.81 -14.91 3.90
CA ASP A 127 5.60 -15.24 5.30
C ASP A 127 5.77 -14.02 6.24
N ALA A 128 5.08 -12.93 5.92
CA ALA A 128 5.29 -11.67 6.60
C ALA A 128 4.96 -11.75 8.09
N LEU A 129 5.82 -11.16 8.93
CA LEU A 129 5.59 -11.03 10.37
C LEU A 129 4.40 -10.13 10.69
N MET A 130 4.18 -9.10 9.87
CA MET A 130 3.15 -8.09 10.10
C MET A 130 2.76 -7.41 8.79
N ILE A 131 1.50 -6.97 8.74
CA ILE A 131 0.98 -6.08 7.70
C ILE A 131 0.84 -4.67 8.29
N ILE A 132 1.34 -3.68 7.57
CA ILE A 132 1.32 -2.27 7.93
C ILE A 132 0.42 -1.56 6.92
N LEU A 133 -0.50 -0.74 7.43
CA LEU A 133 -1.44 0.03 6.61
C LEU A 133 -1.44 1.48 7.11
N GLY A 134 -1.49 2.44 6.18
CA GLY A 134 -1.77 3.83 6.51
C GLY A 134 -3.25 4.04 6.84
N SER A 135 -3.55 5.07 7.63
CA SER A 135 -4.91 5.48 7.95
C SER A 135 -5.10 6.98 7.78
N ARG A 136 -6.15 7.33 7.01
CA ARG A 136 -6.88 8.61 6.99
C ARG A 136 -6.04 9.88 6.86
N GLY A 137 -6.09 10.56 5.72
CA GLY A 137 -5.96 12.03 5.67
C GLY A 137 -7.34 12.72 5.76
N GLU A 138 -7.41 13.95 6.30
CA GLU A 138 -8.56 14.85 6.12
C GLU A 138 -8.27 15.87 5.01
N GLY A 139 -9.21 16.07 4.08
CA GLY A 139 -9.07 16.95 2.91
C GLY A 139 -10.22 16.78 1.89
N LEU A 140 -10.25 17.59 0.82
CA LEU A 140 -11.35 17.61 -0.17
C LEU A 140 -11.54 16.29 -0.95
N GLY A 141 -10.61 15.33 -0.85
CA GLY A 141 -10.71 13.94 -1.35
C GLY A 141 -11.02 12.88 -0.28
N ALA A 142 -11.08 13.27 1.00
CA ALA A 142 -11.14 12.37 2.15
C ALA A 142 -12.46 11.59 2.29
N ALA A 143 -13.54 12.01 1.62
CA ALA A 143 -14.81 11.29 1.62
C ALA A 143 -14.75 9.98 0.80
N VAL A 144 -14.02 10.00 -0.31
CA VAL A 144 -13.76 8.81 -1.15
C VAL A 144 -12.68 7.93 -0.50
N GLU A 145 -11.65 8.58 0.06
CA GLU A 145 -10.56 7.92 0.83
C GLU A 145 -11.08 7.22 2.11
N ARG A 146 -12.10 7.79 2.77
CA ARG A 146 -12.81 7.22 3.93
C ARG A 146 -13.44 5.87 3.65
N LEU A 147 -13.97 5.67 2.44
CA LEU A 147 -14.61 4.40 2.07
C LEU A 147 -13.55 3.35 1.71
N LEU A 148 -12.53 3.73 0.94
CA LEU A 148 -11.56 2.81 0.35
C LEU A 148 -10.50 2.32 1.36
N SER A 149 -9.78 3.20 2.07
CA SER A 149 -8.75 2.80 3.05
C SER A 149 -9.33 2.07 4.28
N GLY A 150 -10.54 2.47 4.69
CA GLY A 150 -11.30 1.80 5.75
C GLY A 150 -11.84 0.43 5.32
N SER A 151 -12.13 0.23 4.03
CA SER A 151 -12.55 -1.06 3.49
C SER A 151 -11.37 -2.04 3.41
N VAL A 152 -10.21 -1.59 2.93
CA VAL A 152 -8.99 -2.43 2.84
C VAL A 152 -8.54 -2.85 4.23
N SER A 153 -8.38 -1.91 5.17
CA SER A 153 -7.97 -2.25 6.54
C SER A 153 -8.95 -3.23 7.21
N ARG A 154 -10.26 -3.04 7.03
CA ARG A 154 -11.27 -3.97 7.56
C ARG A 154 -11.27 -5.31 6.83
N ALA A 155 -11.05 -5.33 5.53
CA ALA A 155 -10.98 -6.56 4.73
C ALA A 155 -9.75 -7.37 5.13
N VAL A 156 -8.58 -6.74 5.25
CA VAL A 156 -7.36 -7.37 5.78
C VAL A 156 -7.63 -7.93 7.17
N MET A 157 -8.04 -7.09 8.15
CA MET A 157 -8.29 -7.56 9.52
C MET A 157 -9.31 -8.71 9.66
N ARG A 158 -10.19 -8.91 8.67
CA ARG A 158 -11.17 -10.02 8.68
C ARG A 158 -10.63 -11.32 8.10
N HIS A 159 -9.66 -11.25 7.18
CA HIS A 159 -9.27 -12.40 6.35
C HIS A 159 -7.86 -12.91 6.58
N GLN A 160 -7.01 -12.18 7.32
CA GLN A 160 -5.68 -12.69 7.66
C GLN A 160 -5.54 -13.05 9.15
N HIS A 161 -4.45 -13.73 9.46
CA HIS A 161 -4.09 -14.18 10.80
C HIS A 161 -2.84 -13.48 11.35
N ARG A 162 -2.31 -12.51 10.60
CA ARG A 162 -1.08 -11.77 10.94
C ARG A 162 -1.40 -10.55 11.81
N PRO A 163 -0.46 -10.05 12.63
CA PRO A 163 -0.58 -8.72 13.21
C PRO A 163 -0.81 -7.65 12.14
N VAL A 164 -1.70 -6.68 12.43
CA VAL A 164 -1.93 -5.49 11.57
C VAL A 164 -1.58 -4.24 12.36
N LEU A 165 -0.64 -3.45 11.85
CA LEU A 165 -0.33 -2.11 12.35
C LEU A 165 -1.01 -1.06 11.47
N VAL A 166 -1.81 -0.21 12.08
CA VAL A 166 -2.47 0.91 11.40
C VAL A 166 -1.79 2.21 11.82
N VAL A 167 -1.22 2.93 10.86
CA VAL A 167 -0.45 4.17 11.09
C VAL A 167 -1.35 5.38 10.81
N PRO A 168 -1.60 6.28 11.77
CA PRO A 168 -2.30 7.55 11.54
C PRO A 168 -1.49 8.47 10.62
N THR A 169 -2.15 9.14 9.69
CA THR A 169 -1.55 10.29 8.99
C THR A 169 -1.46 11.48 9.96
N ALA A 170 -0.31 12.15 9.99
CA ALA A 170 -0.13 13.35 10.79
C ALA A 170 -1.02 14.48 10.24
N GLU A 171 -1.87 15.07 11.10
CA GLU A 171 -2.62 16.26 10.72
C GLU A 171 -1.65 17.36 10.30
N THR A 172 -1.83 17.95 9.12
CA THR A 172 -1.44 19.35 8.96
C THR A 172 -2.49 20.17 9.71
N THR A 173 -2.46 20.11 11.04
CA THR A 173 -3.12 21.12 11.86
C THR A 173 -2.46 22.42 11.46
N ASP A 174 -3.19 23.27 10.75
CA ASP A 174 -2.85 24.68 10.61
C ASP A 174 -2.63 25.19 12.03
N ARG A 175 -1.36 25.34 12.40
CA ARG A 175 -0.97 25.96 13.67
C ARG A 175 -1.45 27.39 13.51
N HIS A 176 -2.70 27.65 13.91
CA HIS A 176 -3.15 28.99 14.21
C HIS A 176 -2.10 29.56 15.15
N GLU A 177 -1.27 30.42 14.57
CA GLU A 177 -0.47 31.36 15.31
C GLU A 177 -1.48 32.20 16.10
N ASP A 178 -1.79 31.78 17.33
CA ASP A 178 -2.27 32.72 18.33
C ASP A 178 -1.05 33.53 18.83
N VAL A 179 -0.43 34.22 17.88
CA VAL A 179 0.35 35.42 18.12
C VAL A 179 -0.65 36.57 18.03
N THR A 180 -1.47 36.73 19.06
CA THR A 180 -1.93 38.07 19.42
C THR A 180 -1.35 38.44 20.78
N MET A 181 -0.12 38.93 20.71
CA MET A 181 0.36 39.96 21.63
C MET A 181 -0.71 41.05 21.76
N ARG A 182 -1.19 41.30 22.97
CA ARG A 182 -1.64 42.62 23.41
C ARG A 182 -1.61 42.70 24.93
N ASP A 183 -0.41 43.02 25.42
CA ASP A 183 -0.16 44.22 26.20
C ASP A 183 -1.43 44.86 26.83
N ARG A 184 -1.66 44.58 28.12
CA ARG A 184 -2.05 45.55 29.17
C ARG A 184 -2.21 44.88 30.53
#